data_AF-A0A0N0E8P2-F1
#
_entry.id   AF-A0A0N0E8P2-F1
#
_cell.length_a   1.000
_cell.length_b   1.000
_cell.length_c   1.000
_cell.angle_alpha   90.00
_cell.angle_beta   90.00
_cell.angle_gamma   90.00
#
_symmetry.space_group_name_H-M   'P 1'
#
loop_
_entity.id
_entity.type
_entity.pdbx_description
1 polymer ?
#
loop_
_entity_poly.entity_id
_entity_poly.type
_entity_poly.pdbx_seq_one_letter_code
_entity_poly.pdbx_strand_id
1 'polypeptide(L)' 'MSKKFSFFDFDTPFFYPVWRRFAVLFVLFAWGLFELYMGATTWAVIFIGLGIVAGWKMYNIDWSTVKSDEPEA' A
#
# COMPACT_ATOMS: atom_id res chain seq x y z
N MET A 1 -0.14 31.09 -0.28
CA MET A 1 -0.11 29.73 -0.86
C MET A 1 0.18 28.75 0.28
N SER A 2 -0.86 28.28 0.95
CA SER A 2 -0.73 27.48 2.18
C SER A 2 -0.49 26.02 1.79
N LYS A 3 0.69 25.49 2.12
CA LYS A 3 1.05 24.09 1.88
C LYS A 3 0.17 23.22 2.78
N LYS A 4 -0.91 22.67 2.20
CA LYS A 4 -1.83 21.77 2.90
C LYS A 4 -1.07 20.45 3.09
N PHE A 5 -0.54 20.21 4.28
CA PHE A 5 0.01 18.91 4.63
C PHE A 5 -1.14 17.90 4.76
N SER A 6 -1.47 17.25 3.64
CA SER A 6 -2.32 16.08 3.65
C SER A 6 -1.47 14.91 4.14
N PHE A 7 -1.64 14.53 5.41
CA PHE A 7 -1.01 13.35 6.00
C PHE A 7 -1.49 12.03 5.36
N PHE A 8 -2.48 12.10 4.47
CA PHE A 8 -3.13 10.97 3.82
C PHE A 8 -3.01 11.02 2.28
N ASP A 9 -1.96 11.68 1.76
CA ASP A 9 -1.65 11.64 0.33
C ASP A 9 -0.92 10.34 -0.02
N PHE A 10 -1.66 9.44 -0.67
CA PHE A 10 -1.10 8.25 -1.32
C PHE A 10 -0.31 8.57 -2.59
N ASP A 11 -0.27 9.84 -3.02
CA ASP A 11 0.62 10.39 -4.06
C ASP A 11 2.08 10.53 -3.58
N THR A 12 2.44 9.82 -2.52
CA THR A 12 3.84 9.73 -2.12
C THR A 12 4.59 8.85 -3.13
N PRO A 13 5.67 9.35 -3.78
CA PRO A 13 6.45 8.60 -4.77
C PRO A 13 7.12 7.34 -4.19
N PHE A 14 6.94 7.09 -2.89
CA PHE A 14 7.36 5.88 -2.21
C PHE A 14 6.86 4.59 -2.88
N PHE A 15 5.64 4.57 -3.42
CA PHE A 15 5.07 3.38 -4.07
C PHE A 15 5.29 3.33 -5.59
N TYR A 16 6.04 4.29 -6.15
CA TYR A 16 6.39 4.30 -7.57
C TYR A 16 7.13 3.01 -8.01
N PRO A 17 8.13 2.51 -7.27
CA PRO A 17 8.79 1.26 -7.61
C PRO A 17 7.84 0.08 -7.43
N VAL A 18 7.60 -0.66 -8.51
CA VAL A 18 6.67 -1.81 -8.54
C VAL A 18 7.03 -2.86 -7.47
N TRP A 19 8.33 -3.05 -7.17
CA TRP A 19 8.79 -3.99 -6.15
C TRP A 19 8.31 -3.63 -4.74
N ARG A 20 8.16 -2.34 -4.40
CA ARG A 20 7.66 -1.90 -3.08
C ARG A 20 6.20 -2.26 -2.90
N ARG A 21 5.42 -2.26 -3.99
CA ARG A 21 4.03 -2.71 -3.99
C ARG A 21 3.94 -4.19 -3.63
N PHE A 22 4.72 -5.02 -4.32
CA PHE A 22 4.80 -6.44 -4.03
C PHE A 22 5.34 -6.72 -2.63
N ALA A 23 6.33 -5.97 -2.15
CA ALA A 23 6.87 -6.12 -0.79
C ALA A 23 5.79 -5.87 0.27
N VAL A 24 5.00 -4.80 0.14
CA VAL A 24 3.93 -4.49 1.10
C VAL A 24 2.83 -5.55 1.07
N LEU A 25 2.39 -5.98 -0.12
CA LEU A 25 1.42 -7.07 -0.22
C LEU A 25 1.95 -8.35 0.39
N PHE A 26 3.19 -8.72 0.08
CA PHE A 26 3.82 -9.91 0.61
C PHE A 26 3.87 -9.89 2.15
N VAL A 27 4.26 -8.77 2.75
CA VAL A 27 4.28 -8.63 4.21
C VAL A 27 2.88 -8.78 4.81
N LEU A 28 1.86 -8.14 4.24
CA LEU A 28 0.48 -8.23 4.73
C LEU A 28 -0.09 -9.65 4.65
N PHE A 29 0.12 -10.33 3.51
CA PHE A 29 -0.36 -11.71 3.33
C PHE A 29 0.45 -12.72 4.15
N ALA A 30 1.78 -12.59 4.20
CA ALA A 30 2.63 -13.47 5.00
C ALA A 30 2.30 -13.35 6.49
N TRP A 31 2.10 -12.12 6.99
CA TRP A 31 1.71 -11.89 8.38
C TRP A 31 0.30 -12.44 8.66
N GLY A 32 -0.66 -12.20 7.76
CA GLY A 32 -2.00 -12.76 7.90
C GLY A 32 -2.02 -14.28 7.97
N LEU A 33 -1.23 -14.97 7.12
CA LEU A 33 -1.08 -16.43 7.17
C LEU A 33 -0.37 -16.90 8.45
N PHE A 34 0.62 -16.15 8.93
CA PHE A 34 1.30 -16.44 10.19
C PHE A 34 0.34 -16.35 11.39
N GLU A 35 -0.51 -15.33 11.45
CA GLU A 35 -1.54 -15.17 12.48
C GLU A 35 -2.60 -16.28 12.41
N LEU A 36 -2.99 -16.73 11.20
CA LEU A 36 -3.86 -17.91 11.05
C LEU A 36 -3.22 -19.16 11.65
N TYR A 37 -1.92 -19.36 11.42
CA TYR A 37 -1.19 -20.50 11.98
C TYR A 37 -1.11 -20.44 13.51
N MET A 38 -1.00 -19.24 14.09
CA MET A 38 -1.00 -19.01 15.55
C MET A 38 -2.41 -19.06 16.18
N GLY A 39 -3.47 -19.24 15.39
CA GLY A 39 -4.86 -19.29 15.86
C GLY A 39 -5.53 -17.92 16.07
N ALA A 40 -4.87 -16.83 15.69
CA ALA A 40 -5.36 -15.47 15.81
C ALA A 40 -6.21 -15.06 14.59
N THR A 41 -7.34 -15.76 14.37
CA THR A 41 -8.20 -15.62 13.19
C THR A 41 -8.66 -14.19 12.94
N THR A 42 -9.02 -13.44 13.99
CA THR A 42 -9.45 -12.04 13.85
C THR A 42 -8.36 -11.15 13.23
N TRP A 43 -7.12 -11.28 13.72
CA TRP A 43 -6.00 -10.49 13.22
C TRP A 43 -5.61 -10.89 11.81
N ALA A 44 -5.60 -12.19 11.51
CA ALA A 44 -5.38 -12.69 10.17
C ALA A 44 -6.34 -12.09 9.14
N VAL A 45 -7.64 -12.08 9.42
CA VAL A 45 -8.65 -11.53 8.51
C VAL A 45 -8.42 -10.03 8.28
N ILE A 46 -8.02 -9.29 9.31
CA ILE A 46 -7.69 -7.86 9.18
C ILE A 46 -6.48 -7.67 8.26
N PHE A 47 -5.37 -8.38 8.49
CA PHE A 47 -4.15 -8.24 7.67
C PHE A 47 -4.36 -8.68 6.22
N ILE A 48 -5.05 -9.79 5.99
CA ILE A 48 -5.40 -10.26 4.65
C ILE A 48 -6.34 -9.26 3.98
N GLY A 49 -7.36 -8.76 4.68
CA GLY A 49 -8.28 -7.74 4.17
C GLY A 49 -7.58 -6.45 3.79
N LEU A 50 -6.65 -5.97 4.63
CA LEU A 50 -5.81 -4.80 4.33
C LEU A 50 -4.91 -5.05 3.11
N GLY A 51 -4.33 -6.25 2.99
CA GLY A 51 -3.55 -6.66 1.81
C GLY A 51 -4.36 -6.58 0.52
N ILE A 52 -5.60 -7.06 0.54
CA ILE A 52 -6.51 -7.01 -0.62
C ILE A 52 -6.86 -5.56 -0.98
N VAL A 53 -7.26 -4.75 0.00
CA VAL A 53 -7.63 -3.34 -0.23
C VAL A 53 -6.43 -2.54 -0.75
N ALA A 54 -5.25 -2.72 -0.15
CA ALA A 54 -4.02 -2.08 -0.61
C ALA A 54 -3.68 -2.51 -2.04
N GLY A 55 -3.75 -3.81 -2.33
CA GLY A 55 -3.49 -4.35 -3.66
C GLY A 55 -4.44 -3.80 -4.71
N TRP A 56 -5.74 -3.75 -4.39
CA TRP A 56 -6.76 -3.18 -5.26
C TRP A 56 -6.51 -1.70 -5.53
N LYS A 57 -6.19 -0.91 -4.50
CA LYS A 57 -5.90 0.52 -4.66
C LYS A 57 -4.65 0.74 -5.52
N MET A 58 -3.57 0.00 -5.27
CA MET A 58 -2.32 0.11 -6.03
C MET A 58 -2.47 -0.34 -7.49
N TYR A 59 -3.37 -1.27 -7.77
CA TYR A 59 -3.68 -1.72 -9.12
C TYR A 59 -4.51 -0.70 -9.90
N ASN A 60 -5.42 0.03 -9.25
CA ASN A 60 -6.28 1.03 -9.90
C ASN A 60 -5.64 2.41 -10.05
N ILE A 61 -4.54 2.71 -9.35
CA ILE A 61 -3.82 3.98 -9.52
C ILE A 61 -3.13 3.98 -10.89
N ASP A 62 -3.35 5.03 -11.67
CA ASP A 62 -2.59 5.29 -12.88
C ASP A 62 -1.24 5.90 -12.51
N TRP A 63 -0.19 5.08 -12.53
CA TRP A 63 1.15 5.50 -12.14
C TRP A 63 1.83 6.41 -13.17
N SER A 64 1.23 6.60 -14.35
CA SER A 64 1.72 7.55 -15.35
C SER A 64 1.47 9.01 -14.94
N THR A 65 0.39 9.28 -14.21
CA THR A 65 0.02 10.63 -13.74
C THR A 65 0.82 11.04 -12.51
N VAL A 66 1.26 10.09 -11.69
CA VAL A 66 2.13 10.35 -10.52
C VAL A 66 3.50 10.86 -10.95
N LYS A 67 3.98 10.48 -12.14
CA LYS A 67 5.30 10.88 -12.66
C LYS A 67 5.35 12.36 -13.07
N SER A 68 4.22 12.94 -13.48
CA SER A 68 4.13 14.33 -13.93
C SER A 68 4.07 15.35 -12.78
N ASP A 69 3.76 14.90 -11.56
CA ASP A 69 3.65 15.75 -10.37
C ASP A 69 4.94 15.75 -9.52
N GLU A 70 5.99 15.03 -9.95
CA GLU A 70 7.34 15.23 -9.41
C GLU A 70 7.83 16.62 -9.86
N PRO A 71 8.04 17.59 -8.94
CA PRO A 71 8.82 18.76 -9.31
C PRO A 71 10.20 18.25 -9.70
N GLU A 72 10.66 18.54 -10.92
CA GLU A 72 11.99 18.20 -11.43
C GLU A 72 13.02 18.31 -10.29
N ALA A 73 13.48 17.16 -9.81
CA ALA A 73 14.46 17.06 -8.74
C ALA A 73 15.87 17.31 -9.30
#